data_AF-F3ASD3-F1
#
_entry.id   AF-F3ASD3-F1
#
_cell.length_a   1.000
_cell.length_b   1.000
_cell.length_c   1.000
_cell.angle_alpha   90.00
_cell.angle_beta   90.00
_cell.angle_gamma   90.00
#
_symmetry.space_group_name_H-M   'P 1'
#
loop_
_entity.id
_entity.type
_entity.pdbx_description
1 polymer ?
#
loop_
_entity_poly.entity_id
_entity_poly.type
_entity_poly.pdbx_seq_one_letter_code
_entity_poly.pdbx_strand_id
1 'polypeptide(L)'
;MDIRDAIGVSFSWSQFVKEMEKRGYTWKLNRKYPALKTPDMERYVRLRSLGKGYGEAEIREKILRPKIQQVYGKTQVQFPKRKLTGLQKLYFSYLYRMGVLQQKPKRISYAVRSDIRKLDLRIRQMEFLQKEGINTREELAAYRKPLEEQVLSLMKERRTLYRKEPGGMRIQEINGELKELRKKIRLSQQIEIQSKEMEERLKQAKEQEQIQESSGKQRREEERKR
;
A
#
# COMPACT_ATOMS: atom_id res chain seq x y z
N MET A 1 1.23 -39.42 -1.14
CA MET A 1 1.52 -37.97 -1.14
C MET A 1 0.36 -37.19 -1.77
N ASP A 2 -0.36 -37.83 -2.68
CA ASP A 2 -1.26 -37.22 -3.67
C ASP A 2 -2.45 -36.45 -3.08
N ILE A 3 -3.05 -36.92 -1.99
CA ILE A 3 -4.20 -36.22 -1.36
C ILE A 3 -3.78 -34.84 -0.84
N ARG A 4 -2.60 -34.72 -0.22
CA ARG A 4 -2.12 -33.44 0.32
C ARG A 4 -1.81 -32.45 -0.80
N ASP A 5 -1.20 -32.94 -1.87
CA ASP A 5 -0.86 -32.12 -3.03
C ASP A 5 -2.11 -31.66 -3.79
N ALA A 6 -3.12 -32.52 -3.90
CA ALA A 6 -4.40 -32.17 -4.52
C ALA A 6 -5.16 -31.12 -3.69
N ILE A 7 -5.13 -31.20 -2.36
CA ILE A 7 -5.64 -30.15 -1.47
C ILE A 7 -4.88 -28.82 -1.71
N GLY A 8 -3.56 -28.88 -1.87
CA GLY A 8 -2.70 -27.73 -2.15
C GLY A 8 -3.05 -26.99 -3.44
N VAL A 9 -3.55 -27.68 -4.47
CA VAL A 9 -3.91 -27.07 -5.77
C VAL A 9 -5.39 -26.67 -5.86
N SER A 10 -6.27 -27.36 -5.13
CA SER A 10 -7.73 -27.22 -5.31
C SER A 10 -8.37 -26.16 -4.41
N PHE A 11 -9.28 -25.34 -4.94
CA PHE A 11 -10.02 -24.31 -4.20
C PHE A 11 -11.49 -24.69 -3.93
N SER A 12 -11.98 -25.76 -4.56
CA SER A 12 -13.32 -26.29 -4.34
C SER A 12 -13.30 -27.83 -4.26
N TRP A 13 -14.35 -28.41 -3.69
CA TRP A 13 -14.47 -29.87 -3.57
C TRP A 13 -14.52 -30.56 -4.95
N SER A 14 -15.21 -29.96 -5.92
CA SER A 14 -15.28 -30.48 -7.29
C SER A 14 -13.91 -30.41 -8.00
N GLN A 15 -13.13 -29.36 -7.78
CA GLN A 15 -11.77 -29.25 -8.30
C GLN A 15 -10.86 -30.31 -7.68
N PHE A 16 -10.98 -30.55 -6.37
CA PHE A 16 -10.21 -31.58 -5.68
C PHE A 16 -10.48 -32.99 -6.23
N VAL A 17 -11.74 -33.33 -6.48
CA VAL A 17 -12.11 -34.62 -7.07
C VAL A 17 -11.49 -34.76 -8.47
N LYS A 18 -11.60 -33.73 -9.32
CA LYS A 18 -11.02 -33.75 -10.67
C LYS A 18 -9.50 -33.87 -10.68
N GLU A 19 -8.80 -33.18 -9.79
CA GLU A 19 -7.34 -33.30 -9.64
C GLU A 19 -6.92 -34.70 -9.20
N MET A 20 -7.71 -35.34 -8.34
CA MET A 20 -7.47 -36.71 -7.92
C MET A 20 -7.78 -37.71 -9.05
N GLU A 21 -8.85 -37.50 -9.84
CA GLU A 21 -9.15 -38.30 -11.03
C GLU A 21 -8.05 -38.22 -12.09
N LYS A 22 -7.49 -37.03 -12.31
CA LYS A 22 -6.34 -36.82 -13.20
C LYS A 22 -5.10 -37.61 -12.77
N ARG A 23 -4.95 -37.88 -11.48
CA ARG A 23 -3.87 -38.69 -10.90
C ARG A 23 -4.20 -40.19 -10.86
N GLY A 24 -5.28 -40.61 -11.50
CA GLY A 24 -5.67 -42.03 -11.63
C GLY A 24 -6.55 -42.56 -10.50
N TYR A 25 -7.06 -41.70 -9.61
CA TYR A 25 -7.94 -42.14 -8.52
C TYR A 25 -9.41 -42.14 -8.93
N THR A 26 -10.15 -43.18 -8.57
CA THR A 26 -11.59 -43.26 -8.84
C THR A 26 -12.42 -43.07 -7.57
N TRP A 27 -13.54 -42.36 -7.67
CA TRP A 27 -14.34 -41.94 -6.53
C TRP A 27 -15.75 -42.52 -6.53
N LYS A 28 -16.29 -42.77 -5.33
CA LYS A 28 -17.71 -43.05 -5.08
C LYS A 28 -18.28 -41.98 -4.14
N LEU A 29 -18.88 -40.94 -4.72
CA LEU A 29 -19.38 -39.76 -4.00
C LEU A 29 -20.86 -39.86 -3.61
N ASN A 30 -21.66 -40.70 -4.28
CA ASN A 30 -23.11 -40.84 -4.05
C ASN A 30 -23.46 -41.63 -2.76
N ARG A 31 -22.62 -41.60 -1.73
CA ARG A 31 -22.78 -42.36 -0.48
C ARG A 31 -22.44 -41.48 0.72
N LYS A 32 -23.02 -41.79 1.87
CA LYS A 32 -22.78 -41.09 3.16
C LYS A 32 -21.30 -40.94 3.52
N TYR A 33 -20.45 -41.86 3.07
CA TYR A 33 -19.00 -41.80 3.24
C TYR A 33 -18.32 -41.98 1.89
N PRO A 34 -17.69 -40.92 1.35
CA PRO A 34 -16.94 -41.04 0.11
C PRO A 34 -15.84 -42.09 0.21
N ALA A 35 -15.71 -42.87 -0.85
CA ALA A 35 -14.67 -43.87 -0.98
C ALA A 35 -13.83 -43.61 -2.23
N LEU A 36 -12.54 -43.81 -2.11
CA LEU A 36 -11.56 -43.66 -3.18
C LEU A 36 -10.94 -45.02 -3.50
N LYS A 37 -10.57 -45.21 -4.76
CA LYS A 37 -9.80 -46.37 -5.23
C LYS A 37 -8.54 -45.86 -5.93
N THR A 38 -7.38 -46.37 -5.52
CA THR A 38 -6.09 -46.13 -6.17
C THR A 38 -6.02 -46.91 -7.49
N PRO A 39 -5.19 -46.48 -8.45
CA PRO A 39 -4.99 -47.23 -9.69
C PRO A 39 -4.46 -48.64 -9.43
N ASP A 40 -3.64 -48.83 -8.39
CA ASP A 40 -2.99 -50.11 -8.06
C ASP A 40 -3.82 -51.07 -7.20
N MET A 41 -5.02 -50.66 -6.74
CA MET A 41 -5.83 -51.50 -5.86
C MET A 41 -7.21 -51.75 -6.45
N GLU A 42 -7.72 -52.97 -6.30
CA GLU A 42 -9.04 -53.35 -6.80
C GLU A 42 -10.20 -52.82 -5.92
N ARG A 43 -9.93 -52.58 -4.63
CA ARG A 43 -10.96 -52.24 -3.62
C ARG A 43 -11.04 -50.75 -3.31
N TYR A 44 -12.26 -50.30 -2.98
CA TYR A 44 -12.51 -48.93 -2.52
C TYR A 44 -12.22 -48.79 -1.02
N VAL A 45 -11.46 -47.75 -0.66
CA VAL A 45 -11.15 -47.37 0.72
C VAL A 45 -11.91 -46.10 1.09
N ARG A 46 -12.58 -46.11 2.24
CA ARG A 46 -13.30 -44.93 2.75
C ARG A 46 -12.32 -43.87 3.25
N LEU A 47 -12.62 -42.59 2.99
CA LEU A 47 -11.80 -41.47 3.46
C LEU A 47 -11.58 -41.48 4.99
N ARG A 48 -12.61 -41.83 5.77
CA ARG A 48 -12.51 -41.95 7.23
C ARG A 48 -11.50 -43.02 7.68
N SER A 49 -11.31 -44.07 6.89
CA SER A 49 -10.40 -45.18 7.22
C SER A 49 -8.93 -44.82 6.99
N LEU A 50 -8.63 -43.71 6.31
CA LEU A 50 -7.26 -43.23 6.08
C LEU A 50 -6.65 -42.52 7.31
N GLY A 51 -7.43 -42.34 8.38
CA GLY A 51 -7.00 -41.75 9.63
C GLY A 51 -7.43 -40.29 9.83
N LYS A 52 -7.01 -39.71 10.96
CA LYS A 52 -7.35 -38.35 11.38
C LYS A 52 -6.78 -37.31 10.41
N GLY A 53 -7.60 -36.37 9.96
CA GLY A 53 -7.22 -35.32 9.00
C GLY A 53 -7.54 -35.65 7.53
N TYR A 54 -8.10 -36.82 7.23
CA TYR A 54 -8.51 -37.25 5.88
C TYR A 54 -10.01 -37.48 5.74
N GLY A 55 -10.81 -37.15 6.77
CA GLY A 55 -12.26 -37.15 6.63
C GLY A 55 -12.73 -36.12 5.60
N GLU A 56 -13.86 -36.36 4.96
CA GLU A 56 -14.43 -35.44 3.96
C GLU A 56 -14.57 -34.01 4.50
N ALA A 57 -15.09 -33.85 5.72
CA ALA A 57 -15.24 -32.54 6.36
C ALA A 57 -13.88 -31.85 6.59
N GLU A 58 -12.87 -32.59 7.03
CA GLU A 58 -11.53 -32.06 7.30
C GLU A 58 -10.80 -31.68 6.00
N ILE A 59 -10.98 -32.46 4.92
CA ILE A 59 -10.43 -32.15 3.59
C ILE A 59 -11.13 -30.90 3.03
N ARG A 60 -12.46 -30.81 3.14
CA ARG A 60 -13.21 -29.60 2.75
C ARG A 60 -12.75 -28.37 3.49
N GLU A 61 -12.55 -28.48 4.80
CA GLU A 61 -12.01 -27.39 5.62
C GLU A 61 -10.62 -26.96 5.13
N LYS A 62 -9.72 -27.91 4.82
CA LYS A 62 -8.39 -27.61 4.30
C LYS A 62 -8.40 -26.95 2.91
N ILE A 63 -9.33 -27.34 2.03
CA ILE A 63 -9.51 -26.74 0.70
C ILE A 63 -9.97 -25.27 0.82
N LEU A 64 -10.89 -25.00 1.75
CA LEU A 64 -11.45 -23.67 1.97
C LEU A 64 -10.52 -22.72 2.73
N ARG A 65 -9.48 -23.25 3.41
CA ARG A 65 -8.49 -22.40 4.10
C ARG A 65 -7.74 -21.52 3.07
N PRO A 66 -7.62 -20.20 3.31
CA PRO A 66 -6.98 -19.29 2.38
C PRO A 66 -5.47 -19.61 2.26
N LYS A 67 -5.08 -20.13 1.09
CA LYS A 67 -3.69 -20.53 0.77
C LYS A 67 -2.72 -19.35 0.65
N ILE A 68 -3.25 -18.13 0.65
CA ILE A 68 -2.52 -16.87 0.49
C ILE A 68 -1.46 -16.67 1.59
N GLN A 69 -1.59 -17.35 2.74
CA GLN A 69 -0.62 -17.24 3.83
C GLN A 69 0.75 -17.84 3.50
N GLN A 70 0.88 -18.83 2.60
CA GLN A 70 2.18 -19.47 2.34
C GLN A 70 3.04 -18.75 1.29
N VAL A 71 2.44 -18.02 0.35
CA VAL A 71 3.18 -17.42 -0.77
C VAL A 71 3.80 -16.06 -0.40
N TYR A 72 3.20 -15.33 0.55
CA TYR A 72 3.66 -13.97 0.92
C TYR A 72 3.85 -13.73 2.42
N GLY A 73 3.52 -14.71 3.27
CA GLY A 73 3.72 -14.61 4.71
C GLY A 73 4.84 -15.54 5.15
N LYS A 74 6.04 -14.99 5.42
CA LYS A 74 6.99 -15.69 6.31
C LYS A 74 6.17 -16.11 7.53
N THR A 75 6.08 -17.41 7.82
CA THR A 75 5.62 -17.88 9.13
C THR A 75 6.51 -17.16 10.14
N GLN A 76 6.01 -16.09 10.75
CA GLN A 76 6.70 -15.45 11.85
C GLN A 76 6.55 -16.41 13.01
N VAL A 77 7.43 -17.42 13.04
CA VAL A 77 7.72 -18.16 14.26
C VAL A 77 8.13 -17.08 15.26
N GLN A 78 7.22 -16.75 16.16
CA GLN A 78 7.50 -15.79 17.22
C GLN A 78 8.45 -16.50 18.18
N PHE A 79 9.75 -16.40 17.90
CA PHE A 79 10.75 -16.77 18.90
C PHE A 79 10.50 -15.89 20.13
N PRO A 80 10.33 -16.48 21.32
CA PRO A 80 10.20 -15.68 22.53
C PRO A 80 11.46 -14.83 22.66
N LYS A 81 11.31 -13.51 22.60
CA LYS A 81 12.43 -12.57 22.75
C LYS A 81 12.94 -12.68 24.19
N ARG A 82 13.92 -13.55 24.41
CA ARG A 82 14.60 -13.69 25.70
C ARG A 82 15.28 -12.35 26.01
N LYS A 83 14.97 -11.75 27.15
CA LYS A 83 15.61 -10.52 27.61
C LYS A 83 17.07 -10.86 27.95
N LEU A 84 18.04 -10.13 27.39
CA LEU A 84 19.45 -10.25 27.76
C LEU A 84 19.62 -9.72 29.19
N THR A 85 20.16 -10.52 30.11
CA THR A 85 20.36 -10.16 31.53
C THR A 85 21.84 -10.20 31.92
N GLY A 86 22.22 -9.38 32.91
CA GLY A 86 23.55 -9.37 33.52
C GLY A 86 24.70 -9.22 32.51
N LEU A 87 25.68 -10.13 32.59
CA LEU A 87 26.87 -10.16 31.73
C LEU A 87 26.55 -10.26 30.24
N GLN A 88 25.47 -10.94 29.85
CA GLN A 88 25.10 -11.03 28.43
C GLN A 88 24.83 -9.65 27.84
N LYS A 89 24.14 -8.76 28.58
CA LYS A 89 23.87 -7.39 28.13
C LYS A 89 25.16 -6.57 28.01
N LEU A 90 26.12 -6.78 28.92
CA LEU A 90 27.43 -6.13 28.89
C LEU A 90 28.25 -6.55 27.67
N TYR A 91 28.32 -7.84 27.37
CA TYR A 91 29.05 -8.34 26.20
C TYR A 91 28.39 -7.86 24.89
N PHE A 92 27.06 -7.87 24.81
CA PHE A 92 26.37 -7.32 23.64
C PHE A 92 26.59 -5.82 23.48
N SER A 93 26.57 -5.02 24.56
CA SER A 93 26.85 -3.58 24.46
C SER A 93 28.28 -3.30 24.01
N TYR A 94 29.25 -4.10 24.47
CA TYR A 94 30.63 -4.05 24.02
C TYR A 94 30.75 -4.34 22.52
N LEU A 95 30.11 -5.39 22.02
CA LEU A 95 30.12 -5.74 20.59
C LEU A 95 29.50 -4.66 19.69
N TYR A 96 28.44 -3.97 20.15
CA TYR A 96 27.86 -2.82 19.43
C TYR A 96 28.77 -1.58 19.47
N ARG A 97 29.57 -1.40 20.52
CA ARG A 97 30.51 -0.27 20.65
C ARG A 97 31.78 -0.49 19.82
N MET A 98 32.24 -1.75 19.73
CA MET A 98 33.37 -2.15 18.89
C MET A 98 33.02 -2.24 17.39
N GLY A 99 31.76 -2.02 17.00
CA GLY A 99 31.33 -2.02 15.59
C GLY A 99 31.20 -3.42 14.95
N VAL A 100 31.51 -4.48 15.70
CA VAL A 100 31.33 -5.89 15.27
C VAL A 100 29.86 -6.17 14.97
N LEU A 101 28.95 -5.61 15.78
CA LEU A 101 27.52 -5.60 15.52
C LEU A 101 27.09 -4.23 14.99
N GLN A 102 26.42 -4.24 13.83
CA GLN A 102 25.87 -3.03 13.23
C GLN A 102 24.71 -2.50 14.07
N GLN A 103 24.85 -1.28 14.61
CA GLN A 103 23.75 -0.60 15.24
C GLN A 103 22.70 -0.24 14.18
N LYS A 104 21.42 -0.46 14.51
CA LYS A 104 20.34 0.03 13.64
C LYS A 104 20.41 1.55 13.60
N PRO A 105 20.25 2.17 12.41
CA PRO A 105 20.25 3.62 12.31
C PRO A 105 19.17 4.20 13.23
N LYS A 106 19.53 5.26 13.96
CA LYS A 106 18.57 5.97 14.81
C LYS A 106 17.43 6.49 13.93
N ARG A 107 16.19 6.29 14.39
CA ARG A 107 15.02 6.82 13.68
C ARG A 107 15.05 8.34 13.76
N ILE A 108 14.90 8.99 12.61
CA ILE A 108 14.72 10.45 12.50
C ILE A 108 13.49 10.85 13.32
N SER A 109 13.58 11.97 14.05
CA SER A 109 12.48 12.48 14.87
C SER A 109 11.23 12.75 14.03
N TYR A 110 10.05 12.67 14.66
CA TYR A 110 8.80 12.88 13.94
C TYR A 110 8.69 14.28 13.32
N ALA A 111 9.16 15.31 14.03
CA ALA A 111 9.20 16.69 13.55
C ALA A 111 9.98 16.79 12.23
N VAL A 112 11.21 16.27 12.20
CA VAL A 112 12.05 16.29 10.99
C VAL A 112 11.40 15.50 9.85
N ARG A 113 10.78 14.34 10.11
CA ARG A 113 10.04 13.60 9.08
C ARG A 113 8.80 14.33 8.56
N SER A 114 8.15 15.12 9.39
CA SER A 114 7.02 15.96 8.98
C SER A 114 7.51 17.06 8.05
N ASP A 115 8.63 17.70 8.40
CA ASP A 115 9.18 18.80 7.61
C ASP A 115 9.77 18.31 6.29
N ILE A 116 10.45 17.16 6.27
CA ILE A 116 10.88 16.51 5.02
C ILE A 116 9.68 16.29 4.09
N ARG A 117 8.55 15.78 4.59
CA ARG A 117 7.34 15.57 3.77
C ARG A 117 6.77 16.87 3.21
N LYS A 118 6.82 17.97 3.98
CA LYS A 118 6.41 19.29 3.49
C LYS A 118 7.37 19.79 2.41
N LEU A 119 8.67 19.62 2.60
CA LEU A 119 9.69 19.99 1.63
C LEU A 119 9.54 19.19 0.33
N ASP A 120 9.36 17.88 0.40
CA ASP A 120 9.11 17.04 -0.78
C ASP A 120 7.87 17.49 -1.56
N LEU A 121 6.82 17.91 -0.84
CA LEU A 121 5.62 18.47 -1.46
C LEU A 121 5.92 19.79 -2.18
N ARG A 122 6.71 20.69 -1.56
CA ARG A 122 7.11 21.97 -2.14
C ARG A 122 7.98 21.78 -3.38
N ILE A 123 8.94 20.86 -3.32
CA ILE A 123 9.80 20.50 -4.45
C ILE A 123 8.94 20.03 -5.63
N ARG A 124 7.99 19.11 -5.40
CA ARG A 124 7.08 18.64 -6.45
C ARG A 124 6.26 19.77 -7.08
N GLN A 125 5.81 20.74 -6.29
CA GLN A 125 5.05 21.89 -6.79
C GLN A 125 5.91 22.80 -7.65
N MET A 126 7.12 23.10 -7.19
CA MET A 126 8.09 23.89 -7.93
C MET A 126 8.49 23.21 -9.24
N GLU A 127 8.81 21.90 -9.21
CA GLU A 127 9.10 21.11 -10.41
C GLU A 127 7.94 21.13 -11.41
N PHE A 128 6.70 21.07 -10.92
CA PHE A 128 5.51 21.15 -11.77
C PHE A 128 5.38 22.53 -12.44
N LEU A 129 5.52 23.62 -11.67
CA LEU A 129 5.45 24.98 -12.20
C LEU A 129 6.56 25.23 -13.23
N GLN A 130 7.78 24.78 -12.95
CA GLN A 130 8.91 24.90 -13.86
C GLN A 130 8.70 24.10 -15.14
N LYS A 131 8.21 22.87 -15.04
CA LYS A 131 7.98 21.99 -16.19
C LYS A 131 6.92 22.53 -17.14
N GLU A 132 5.85 23.10 -16.61
CA GLU A 132 4.74 23.64 -17.41
C GLU A 132 4.91 25.14 -17.71
N GLY A 133 5.98 25.78 -17.21
CA GLY A 133 6.32 27.17 -17.48
C GLY A 133 5.34 28.19 -16.88
N ILE A 134 4.70 27.86 -15.75
CA ILE A 134 3.65 28.66 -15.13
C ILE A 134 4.25 29.60 -14.09
N ASN A 135 4.08 30.91 -14.28
CA ASN A 135 4.60 31.94 -13.38
C ASN A 135 3.49 32.65 -12.59
N THR A 136 2.29 32.77 -13.17
CA THR A 136 1.19 33.50 -12.54
C THR A 136 0.04 32.58 -12.11
N ARG A 137 -0.75 33.06 -11.13
CA ARG A 137 -1.96 32.34 -10.68
C ARG A 137 -3.00 32.24 -11.80
N GLU A 138 -3.07 33.25 -12.65
CA GLU A 138 -4.00 33.32 -13.78
C GLU A 138 -3.64 32.28 -14.84
N GLU A 139 -2.34 32.15 -15.17
CA GLU A 139 -1.83 31.09 -16.04
C GLU A 139 -2.17 29.70 -15.50
N LEU A 140 -2.07 29.50 -14.18
CA LEU A 140 -2.42 28.23 -13.56
C LEU A 140 -3.91 27.89 -13.68
N ALA A 141 -4.78 28.89 -13.61
CA ALA A 141 -6.21 28.73 -13.86
C ALA A 141 -6.50 28.47 -15.35
N ALA A 142 -5.80 29.17 -16.25
CA ALA A 142 -5.89 28.96 -17.69
C ALA A 142 -5.44 27.54 -18.09
N TYR A 143 -4.37 27.02 -17.48
CA TYR A 143 -3.88 25.66 -17.67
C TYR A 143 -4.91 24.59 -17.24
N ARG A 144 -5.71 24.88 -16.22
CA ARG A 144 -6.68 23.93 -15.67
C ARG A 144 -7.89 23.71 -16.58
N LYS A 145 -8.41 24.77 -17.21
CA LYS A 145 -9.60 24.72 -18.07
C LYS A 145 -9.56 23.63 -19.16
N PRO A 146 -8.52 23.54 -20.02
CA PRO A 146 -8.47 22.50 -21.05
C PRO A 146 -8.35 21.09 -20.46
N LEU A 147 -7.67 20.93 -19.32
CA LEU A 147 -7.58 19.61 -18.65
C LEU A 147 -8.92 19.16 -18.09
N GLU A 148 -9.73 20.08 -17.56
CA GLU A 148 -11.09 19.78 -17.10
C GLU A 148 -12.00 19.37 -18.26
N GLU A 149 -11.91 20.07 -19.39
CA GLU A 149 -12.64 19.71 -20.61
C GLU A 149 -12.25 18.32 -21.14
N GLN A 150 -10.96 17.98 -21.15
CA GLN A 150 -10.46 16.65 -21.50
C GLN A 150 -10.98 15.57 -20.54
N VAL A 151 -11.02 15.86 -19.23
CA VAL A 151 -11.62 14.92 -18.26
C VAL A 151 -13.10 14.71 -18.56
N LEU A 152 -13.85 15.76 -18.90
CA LEU A 152 -15.26 15.65 -19.24
C LEU A 152 -15.48 14.85 -20.53
N SER A 153 -14.65 15.03 -21.56
CA SER A 153 -14.75 14.26 -22.81
C SER A 153 -14.45 12.77 -22.58
N LEU A 154 -13.37 12.44 -21.87
CA LEU A 154 -13.00 11.06 -21.52
C LEU A 154 -14.05 10.40 -20.61
N MET A 155 -14.68 11.14 -19.71
CA MET A 155 -15.78 10.63 -18.90
C MET A 155 -17.01 10.29 -19.74
N LYS A 156 -17.34 11.11 -20.75
CA LYS A 156 -18.42 10.81 -21.71
C LYS A 156 -18.08 9.57 -22.53
N GLU A 157 -16.86 9.48 -23.07
CA GLU A 157 -16.38 8.32 -23.83
C GLU A 157 -16.47 7.04 -23.00
N ARG A 158 -15.90 7.04 -21.78
CA ARG A 158 -15.97 5.91 -20.84
C ARG A 158 -17.41 5.47 -20.56
N ARG A 159 -18.34 6.42 -20.37
CA ARG A 159 -19.76 6.12 -20.15
C ARG A 159 -20.40 5.42 -21.35
N THR A 160 -20.05 5.83 -22.58
CA THR A 160 -20.53 5.16 -23.79
C THR A 160 -19.92 3.77 -23.96
N LEU A 161 -18.63 3.61 -23.64
CA LEU A 161 -17.93 2.33 -23.75
C LEU A 161 -18.49 1.29 -22.79
N TYR A 162 -18.87 1.67 -21.56
CA TYR A 162 -19.53 0.72 -20.66
C TYR A 162 -20.86 0.17 -21.18
N ARG A 163 -21.56 0.93 -22.04
CA ARG A 163 -22.82 0.47 -22.66
C ARG A 163 -22.57 -0.41 -23.89
N LYS A 164 -21.50 -0.16 -24.64
CA LYS A 164 -21.18 -0.88 -25.88
C LYS A 164 -20.32 -2.13 -25.63
N GLU A 165 -19.23 -1.98 -24.90
CA GLU A 165 -18.20 -3.00 -24.67
C GLU A 165 -17.73 -2.98 -23.20
N PRO A 166 -18.48 -3.63 -22.30
CA PRO A 166 -18.05 -3.73 -20.91
C PRO A 166 -16.78 -4.58 -20.81
N GLY A 167 -15.65 -3.93 -20.51
CA GLY A 167 -14.36 -4.59 -20.29
C GLY A 167 -13.31 -4.43 -21.40
N GLY A 168 -13.58 -3.61 -22.43
CA GLY A 168 -12.60 -3.31 -23.47
C GLY A 168 -11.31 -2.66 -22.94
N MET A 169 -10.17 -2.96 -23.57
CA MET A 169 -8.84 -2.41 -23.22
C MET A 169 -8.85 -0.87 -23.19
N ARG A 170 -9.63 -0.23 -24.06
CA ARG A 170 -9.82 1.22 -24.11
C ARG A 170 -10.29 1.82 -22.78
N ILE A 171 -11.10 1.10 -22.00
CA ILE A 171 -11.57 1.60 -20.69
C ILE A 171 -10.40 1.68 -19.69
N GLN A 172 -9.43 0.76 -19.78
CA GLN A 172 -8.24 0.77 -18.93
C GLN A 172 -7.33 1.95 -19.28
N GLU A 173 -7.14 2.20 -20.58
CA GLU A 173 -6.39 3.36 -21.08
C GLU A 173 -7.01 4.67 -20.57
N ILE A 174 -8.33 4.84 -20.73
CA ILE A 174 -9.05 6.02 -20.23
C ILE A 174 -8.90 6.17 -18.71
N ASN A 175 -8.91 5.07 -17.94
CA ASN A 175 -8.66 5.14 -16.50
C ASN A 175 -7.24 5.63 -16.16
N GLY A 176 -6.24 5.25 -16.96
CA GLY A 176 -4.87 5.73 -16.85
C GLY A 176 -4.75 7.22 -17.18
N GLU A 177 -5.30 7.65 -18.31
CA GLU A 177 -5.34 9.05 -18.75
C GLU A 177 -6.06 9.93 -17.71
N LEU A 178 -7.25 9.51 -17.26
CA LEU A 178 -8.00 10.21 -16.21
C LEU A 178 -7.21 10.34 -14.91
N LYS A 179 -6.40 9.32 -14.55
CA LYS A 179 -5.59 9.34 -13.33
C LYS A 179 -4.51 10.42 -13.41
N GLU A 180 -3.81 10.52 -14.53
CA GLU A 180 -2.77 11.54 -14.71
C GLU A 180 -3.37 12.95 -14.82
N LEU A 181 -4.45 13.13 -15.59
CA LEU A 181 -5.15 14.43 -15.67
C LEU A 181 -5.64 14.91 -14.31
N ARG A 182 -6.29 14.03 -13.53
CA ARG A 182 -6.75 14.36 -12.16
C ARG A 182 -5.61 14.66 -11.21
N LYS A 183 -4.46 14.03 -11.39
CA LYS A 183 -3.25 14.31 -10.59
C LYS A 183 -2.72 15.71 -10.88
N LYS A 184 -2.65 16.10 -12.16
CA LYS A 184 -2.27 17.47 -12.58
C LYS A 184 -3.25 18.52 -12.05
N ILE A 185 -4.56 18.32 -12.24
CA ILE A 185 -5.60 19.24 -11.74
C ILE A 185 -5.49 19.40 -10.22
N ARG A 186 -5.40 18.31 -9.47
CA ARG A 186 -5.28 18.35 -8.00
C ARG A 186 -4.03 19.08 -7.55
N LEU A 187 -2.89 18.84 -8.19
CA LEU A 187 -1.64 19.52 -7.86
C LEU A 187 -1.76 21.02 -8.13
N SER A 188 -2.38 21.42 -9.25
CA SER A 188 -2.63 22.83 -9.56
C SER A 188 -3.52 23.51 -8.50
N GLN A 189 -4.62 22.88 -8.08
CA GLN A 189 -5.51 23.40 -7.04
C GLN A 189 -4.77 23.55 -5.71
N GLN A 190 -3.94 22.58 -5.37
CA GLN A 190 -3.15 22.62 -4.16
C GLN A 190 -2.11 23.74 -4.18
N ILE A 191 -1.47 24.00 -5.33
CA ILE A 191 -0.56 25.14 -5.51
C ILE A 191 -1.30 26.46 -5.31
N GLU A 192 -2.49 26.59 -5.90
CA GLU A 192 -3.30 27.80 -5.79
C GLU A 192 -3.67 28.14 -4.34
N ILE A 193 -4.15 27.14 -3.59
CA ILE A 193 -4.50 27.30 -2.16
C ILE A 193 -3.25 27.66 -1.36
N GLN A 194 -2.16 26.92 -1.55
CA GLN A 194 -0.97 27.11 -0.75
C GLN A 194 -0.21 28.39 -1.10
N SER A 195 -0.30 28.88 -2.33
CA SER A 195 0.24 30.18 -2.72
C SER A 195 -0.42 31.30 -1.92
N LYS A 196 -1.75 31.26 -1.76
CA LYS A 196 -2.50 32.23 -0.95
C LYS A 196 -2.10 32.15 0.53
N GLU A 197 -2.07 30.94 1.09
CA GLU A 197 -1.64 30.74 2.49
C GLU A 197 -0.19 31.22 2.73
N MET A 198 0.72 31.03 1.77
CA MET A 198 2.11 31.49 1.88
C MET A 198 2.21 33.01 1.81
N GLU A 199 1.45 33.65 0.91
CA GLU A 199 1.40 35.10 0.78
C GLU A 199 0.88 35.75 2.06
N GLU A 200 -0.19 35.20 2.65
CA GLU A 200 -0.74 35.66 3.94
C GLU A 200 0.27 35.50 5.09
N ARG A 201 0.94 34.34 5.17
CA ARG A 201 1.97 34.10 6.20
C ARG A 201 3.16 35.05 6.06
N LEU A 202 3.60 35.31 4.83
CA LEU A 202 4.69 36.27 4.56
C LEU A 202 4.28 37.69 4.95
N LYS A 203 3.03 38.09 4.69
CA LYS A 203 2.51 39.39 5.11
C LYS A 203 2.48 39.52 6.63
N GLN A 204 1.96 38.52 7.33
CA GLN A 204 1.93 38.50 8.81
C GLN A 204 3.33 38.55 9.42
N ALA A 205 4.29 37.81 8.85
CA ALA A 205 5.68 37.83 9.32
C ALA A 205 6.31 39.23 9.17
N LYS A 206 6.10 39.88 8.02
CA LYS A 206 6.58 41.26 7.79
C LYS A 206 5.94 42.27 8.74
N GLU A 207 4.65 42.14 9.01
CA GLU A 207 3.94 43.00 9.97
C GLU A 207 4.51 42.80 11.39
N GLN A 208 4.76 41.56 11.81
CA GLN A 208 5.39 41.27 13.09
C GLN A 208 6.82 41.81 13.20
N GLU A 209 7.61 41.70 12.14
CA GLU A 209 8.96 42.30 12.05
C GLU A 209 8.89 43.82 12.20
N GLN A 210 7.98 44.50 11.50
CA GLN A 210 7.80 45.96 11.63
C GLN A 210 7.37 46.39 13.05
N ILE A 211 6.49 45.62 13.70
CA ILE A 211 6.07 45.87 15.08
C ILE A 211 7.25 45.66 16.05
N GLN A 212 8.06 44.62 15.86
CA GLN A 212 9.26 44.39 16.66
C GLN A 212 10.32 45.49 16.45
N GLU A 213 10.51 45.95 15.22
CA GLU A 213 11.45 47.03 14.91
C GLU A 213 11.01 48.38 15.49
N SER A 214 9.72 48.73 15.37
CA SER A 214 9.16 49.97 15.93
C SER A 214 9.18 49.98 17.45
N SER A 215 8.79 48.88 18.10
CA SER A 215 8.91 48.73 19.57
C SER A 215 10.36 48.71 20.04
N GLY A 216 11.28 48.11 19.27
CA GLY A 216 12.72 48.16 19.55
C GLY A 216 13.31 49.57 19.41
N LYS A 217 12.85 50.36 18.42
CA LYS A 217 13.23 51.78 18.25
C LYS A 217 12.70 52.63 19.40
N GLN A 218 11.45 52.45 19.83
CA GLN A 218 10.87 53.15 20.99
C GLN A 218 11.64 52.86 22.27
N ARG A 219 12.00 51.59 22.55
CA ARG A 219 12.82 51.23 23.72
C ARG A 219 14.20 51.90 23.69
N ARG A 220 14.85 51.97 22.53
CA ARG A 220 16.15 52.65 22.37
C ARG A 220 16.05 54.17 22.55
N GLU A 221 14.93 54.80 22.18
CA GLU A 221 14.69 56.22 22.43
C GLU A 221 14.39 56.51 23.90
N GLU A 222 13.64 55.65 24.58
CA GLU A 222 13.39 55.77 26.03
C GLU A 222 14.67 55.61 26.86
N GLU A 223 15.57 54.68 26.48
CA GLU A 223 16.88 54.53 27.11
C GLU A 223 17.80 55.74 26.89
N ARG A 224 17.69 56.44 25.76
CA ARG A 224 18.49 57.65 25.47
C ARG A 224 17.99 58.91 26.18
N LYS A 225 16.75 58.92 26.67
CA LYS A 225 16.14 60.04 27.41
C LYS A 225 16.31 59.93 28.92
N ARG A 226 16.81 58.80 29.43
CA ARG A 226 17.23 58.61 30.82
C ARG A 226 18.70 58.97 30.98
#